data_AF-A0A1F6IFM9-F1
#
_entry.id   AF-A0A1F6IFM9-F1
#
_cell.length_a   1.000
_cell.length_b   1.000
_cell.length_c   1.000
_cell.angle_alpha   90.00
_cell.angle_beta   90.00
_cell.angle_gamma   90.00
#
_symmetry.space_group_name_H-M   'P 1'
#
loop_
_entity.id
_entity.type
_entity.pdbx_description
1 polymer ?
#
loop_
_entity_poly.entity_id
_entity_poly.type
_entity_poly.pdbx_seq_one_letter_code
_entity_poly.pdbx_strand_id
1 'polypeptide(L)' 'MKALHMVTFTLTIIGALNWGLVGLLNLDVVALILGAGSGLTKLVYVLVGLSAVYIAATHMKDCKICSAK' A
#
# COMPACT_ATOMS: atom_id res chain seq x y z
N MET A 1 11.34 -10.67 9.00
CA MET A 1 11.85 -10.30 7.65
C MET A 1 11.84 -8.78 7.51
N LYS A 2 12.89 -8.09 7.99
CA LYS A 2 12.89 -6.60 8.07
C LYS A 2 12.68 -5.92 6.70
N ALA A 3 13.34 -6.43 5.65
CA ALA A 3 13.22 -5.90 4.30
C ALA A 3 11.79 -6.01 3.74
N LEU A 4 11.14 -7.16 3.93
CA LEU A 4 9.77 -7.38 3.45
C LEU A 4 8.76 -6.47 4.14
N HIS A 5 8.89 -6.27 5.45
CA HIS A 5 8.08 -5.29 6.19
C HIS A 5 8.29 -3.86 5.65
N MET A 6 9.53 -3.45 5.38
CA MET A 6 9.81 -2.11 4.83
C MET A 6 9.19 -1.90 3.44
N VAL A 7 9.29 -2.89 2.55
CA VAL A 7 8.72 -2.81 1.20
C VAL A 7 7.19 -2.74 1.26
N THR A 8 6.56 -3.65 2.01
CA THR A 8 5.10 -3.69 2.15
C THR A 8 4.57 -2.42 2.82
N PHE A 9 5.24 -1.94 3.88
CA PHE A 9 4.88 -0.69 4.55
C PHE A 9 4.93 0.51 3.60
N THR A 10 6.03 0.66 2.86
CA THR A 10 6.17 1.74 1.88
C THR A 10 5.07 1.68 0.81
N LEU A 11 4.83 0.51 0.22
CA LEU A 11 3.78 0.33 -0.80
C LEU A 11 2.39 0.67 -0.25
N THR A 12 2.09 0.27 0.98
CA THR A 12 0.80 0.53 1.62
C THR A 12 0.59 2.03 1.85
N ILE A 13 1.62 2.75 2.30
CA ILE A 13 1.56 4.20 2.47
C ILE A 13 1.36 4.91 1.12
N ILE A 14 2.09 4.52 0.08
CA ILE A 14 1.91 5.08 -1.27
C ILE A 14 0.48 4.86 -1.76
N GLY A 15 -0.05 3.65 -1.58
CA GLY A 15 -1.42 3.32 -1.92
C GLY A 15 -2.47 4.15 -1.16
N ALA A 16 -2.30 4.29 0.14
CA ALA A 16 -3.19 5.09 0.99
C ALA A 16 -3.18 6.57 0.58
N LEU A 17 -2.01 7.13 0.26
CA LEU A 17 -1.88 8.50 -0.24
C LEU A 17 -2.55 8.67 -1.61
N ASN A 18 -2.38 7.73 -2.55
CA ASN A 18 -3.06 7.78 -3.85
C ASN A 18 -4.58 7.75 -3.68
N TRP A 19 -5.11 6.85 -2.84
CA TRP A 19 -6.54 6.80 -2.55
C TRP A 19 -7.06 8.05 -1.84
N GLY A 20 -6.27 8.66 -0.96
CA GLY A 20 -6.58 9.95 -0.35
C GLY A 20 -6.71 11.07 -1.39
N LEU A 21 -5.80 11.13 -2.36
CA LEU A 21 -5.85 12.11 -3.46
C LEU A 21 -7.05 11.87 -4.39
N VAL A 22 -7.37 10.60 -4.67
CA VAL A 22 -8.58 10.25 -5.43
C VAL A 22 -9.84 10.70 -4.68
N GLY A 23 -9.93 10.45 -3.38
CA GLY A 23 -11.10 10.83 -2.57
C GLY A 23 -11.27 12.35 -2.41
N LEU A 24 -10.17 13.11 -2.27
CA LEU A 24 -10.21 14.56 -2.03
C LEU A 24 -10.29 15.38 -3.31
N LEU A 25 -9.53 14.99 -4.34
CA LEU A 25 -9.28 15.79 -5.54
C LEU A 25 -9.68 15.07 -6.83
N ASN A 26 -10.21 13.84 -6.77
CA ASN A 26 -10.41 12.96 -7.93
C ASN A 26 -9.13 12.75 -8.76
N LEU A 27 -7.97 12.85 -8.11
CA LEU A 27 -6.66 12.76 -8.77
C LEU A 27 -6.02 11.40 -8.47
N ASP A 28 -5.92 10.58 -9.51
CA ASP A 28 -5.23 9.29 -9.46
C ASP A 28 -3.82 9.41 -10.03
N VAL A 29 -2.81 9.55 -9.16
CA VAL A 29 -1.39 9.71 -9.55
C VAL A 29 -0.87 8.45 -10.22
N VAL A 30 -1.27 7.27 -9.72
CA VAL A 30 -0.79 6.00 -10.27
C VAL A 30 -1.32 5.82 -11.69
N ALA A 31 -2.62 6.06 -11.91
CA ALA A 31 -3.19 6.03 -13.26
C ALA A 31 -2.65 7.16 -14.17
N LEU A 32 -2.33 8.34 -13.62
CA LEU A 32 -1.75 9.45 -14.37
C LEU A 32 -0.37 9.10 -14.94
N ILE A 33 0.48 8.42 -14.16
CA ILE A 33 1.85 8.08 -14.56
C ILE A 33 1.90 6.80 -15.39
N LEU A 34 1.13 5.77 -15.01
CA LEU A 34 1.18 4.43 -15.62
C LEU A 34 0.11 4.20 -16.69
N GLY A 35 -0.77 5.17 -16.91
CA GLY A 35 -1.89 5.10 -17.83
C GLY A 35 -3.15 4.54 -17.19
N ALA A 36 -4.25 5.28 -17.32
CA ALA A 36 -5.56 4.85 -16.86
C ALA A 36 -5.99 3.55 -17.57
N GLY A 37 -6.40 2.56 -16.79
CA GLY A 37 -6.84 1.25 -17.32
C GLY A 37 -5.73 0.30 -17.77
N SER A 38 -4.45 0.71 -17.70
CA SER A 38 -3.33 -0.14 -18.10
C SER A 38 -3.17 -1.37 -17.17
N GLY A 39 -2.61 -2.45 -17.71
CA GLY A 39 -2.27 -3.65 -16.92
C GLY A 39 -1.26 -3.36 -15.81
N LEU A 40 -0.38 -2.38 -16.02
CA LEU A 40 0.61 -1.94 -15.02
C LEU A 40 -0.06 -1.23 -13.84
N THR A 41 -1.02 -0.34 -14.09
CA THR A 41 -1.80 0.33 -13.03
C THR A 41 -2.51 -0.69 -12.16
N LYS A 42 -3.14 -1.69 -12.78
CA LYS A 42 -3.80 -2.80 -12.06
C LYS A 42 -2.81 -3.61 -11.22
N LEU A 43 -1.64 -3.92 -11.78
CA LEU A 43 -0.59 -4.65 -11.08
C LEU A 43 -0.12 -3.90 -9.83
N VAL A 44 0.10 -2.59 -9.93
CA VAL A 44 0.46 -1.76 -8.78
C VAL A 44 -0.61 -1.79 -7.70
N TYR A 45 -1.89 -1.68 -8.06
CA TYR A 45 -2.99 -1.78 -7.08
C TYR A 45 -3.08 -3.13 -6.41
N VAL A 46 -2.84 -4.23 -7.14
CA VAL A 46 -2.76 -5.56 -6.55
C VAL A 46 -1.60 -5.64 -5.55
N LEU A 47 -0.41 -5.14 -5.90
CA LEU A 47 0.76 -5.13 -5.01
C LEU A 47 0.53 -4.29 -3.75
N VAL A 48 -0.11 -3.13 -3.89
CA VAL A 48 -0.53 -2.29 -2.75
C VAL A 48 -1.50 -3.06 -1.85
N GLY A 49 -2.53 -3.68 -2.42
CA GLY A 49 -3.51 -4.46 -1.66
C GLY A 49 -2.88 -5.65 -0.92
N LEU A 50 -2.02 -6.41 -1.58
CA LEU A 50 -1.27 -7.51 -0.95
C LEU A 50 -0.36 -7.02 0.16
N SER A 51 0.27 -5.86 -0.02
CA SER A 51 1.12 -5.24 1.00
C SER A 51 0.31 -4.84 2.23
N ALA A 52 -0.88 -4.27 2.04
CA ALA A 52 -1.77 -3.90 3.14
C ALA A 52 -2.22 -5.14 3.93
N VAL A 53 -2.60 -6.22 3.24
CA VAL A 53 -2.97 -7.50 3.87
C VAL A 53 -1.79 -8.09 4.65
N TYR A 54 -0.57 -8.06 4.09
CA TYR A 54 0.62 -8.54 4.76
C TYR A 54 0.87 -7.78 6.07
N ILE A 55 0.87 -6.45 6.03
CA ILE A 55 1.04 -5.63 7.23
C ILE A 55 -0.06 -5.93 8.24
N ALA A 56 -1.32 -5.96 7.83
CA ALA A 56 -2.43 -6.24 8.74
C ALA A 56 -2.25 -7.60 9.45
N ALA A 57 -1.78 -8.62 8.72
CA ALA A 57 -1.53 -9.96 9.27
C ALA A 57 -0.29 -10.03 10.18
N THR A 58 0.75 -9.23 9.93
CA THR A 58 1.99 -9.25 10.74
C THR A 58 2.09 -8.14 11.78
N HIS A 59 1.18 -7.15 11.75
CA HIS A 59 1.25 -5.92 12.55
C HIS A 59 1.46 -6.19 14.04
N MET A 60 0.71 -7.13 14.63
CA MET A 60 0.83 -7.46 16.05
C MET A 60 2.21 -8.02 16.43
N LYS A 61 2.91 -8.67 15.49
CA LYS A 61 4.25 -9.22 15.74
C LYS A 61 5.34 -8.15 15.57
N ASP A 62 5.15 -7.23 14.63
CA ASP A 62 6.14 -6.20 14.27
C ASP A 62 6.00 -4.92 15.13
N CYS A 63 4.81 -4.61 15.64
CA CYS A 63 4.54 -3.42 16.42
C CYS A 63 4.89 -3.62 17.90
N LYS A 64 5.83 -2.83 18.42
CA LYS A 64 6.26 -2.89 19.83
C LYS A 64 5.17 -2.50 20.85
N ILE A 65 4.17 -1.75 20.41
CA ILE A 65 3.05 -1.30 21.26
C ILE A 65 1.92 -2.34 21.25
N CYS A 66 1.65 -2.95 20.09
CA CYS A 66 0.55 -3.91 19.91
C CYS A 66 0.95 -5.36 20.19
N SER A 67 2.26 -5.67 20.21
CA SER A 67 2.78 -6.95 20.66
C SER A 67 2.60 -7.01 22.18
N ALA A 68 1.41 -7.45 22.61
CA ALA A 68 1.15 -7.78 24.00
C ALA A 68 2.20 -8.82 24.43
N LYS A 69 3.00 -8.45 25.42
CA LYS A 69 3.98 -9.33 26.03
C LYS A 69 3.26 -10.46 26.79
#